data_AF-A0A7W9MGA1-F1
#
_entry.id   AF-A0A7W9MGA1-F1
#
_cell.length_a   1.000
_cell.length_b   1.000
_cell.length_c   1.000
_cell.angle_alpha   90.00
_cell.angle_beta   90.00
_cell.angle_gamma   90.00
#
_symmetry.space_group_name_H-M   'P 1'
#
loop_
_entity.id
_entity.type
_entity.pdbx_description
1 polymer ?
#
loop_
_entity_poly.entity_id
_entity_poly.type
_entity_poly.pdbx_seq_one_letter_code
_entity_poly.pdbx_strand_id
1 'polypeptide(L)'
;MTLFRTMTGSPAPGTLGLRVGETVEVLGEAEIMATLDGNGELEGLPFMPEMLAFCGRRLTVHKVAHKLCDTINRTGMRRMERAVHLIGARCDGQAHGGCQTACQFYWKEAWLRRVDPANSAAPAVPADLADPPGSRSTGAFPSGEPRPDSSSGESQSGESQSGASQSGAAHPGASQPGAAPPDGTAADTPGDLAAGRALLPVLVAATRKPPGPDGEERFSCQATELLRAAPACLPFKDVGQYVRDVRTGNAGPLFTLRAILVGLFNRFQDRSARVLPRPLRIRGGLRWGFVRGRLTGATPAATLDLRPGEWVRVKSKEEIVKTLNQDLLNRGMGFEEEMSRHCGRVARVLARVERCIDERTGRLLEMRTPSVTLEGVVCTGAYSAGCPRQFVPFWREIWLERVGDPAAGPGTTSWSDPAARPGSAAGPDDTVRPGDRRD
;
A
#
# COMPACT_ATOMS: atom_id res chain seq x y z
N MET A 1 -9.55 32.35 -43.95
CA MET A 1 -9.10 31.96 -42.60
C MET A 1 -10.36 31.62 -41.81
N THR A 2 -10.47 30.39 -41.27
CA THR A 2 -11.71 29.94 -40.61
C THR A 2 -11.37 29.31 -39.27
N LEU A 3 -11.68 30.01 -38.18
CA LEU A 3 -11.38 29.54 -36.82
C LEU A 3 -12.44 28.53 -36.37
N PHE A 4 -12.07 27.25 -36.34
CA PHE A 4 -12.88 26.22 -35.69
C PHE A 4 -12.88 26.45 -34.17
N ARG A 5 -13.95 27.07 -33.67
CA ARG A 5 -14.22 27.23 -32.24
C ARG A 5 -14.61 25.88 -31.65
N THR A 6 -13.65 25.15 -31.08
CA THR A 6 -13.89 23.86 -30.43
C THR A 6 -14.90 24.02 -29.29
N MET A 7 -16.12 23.52 -29.48
CA MET A 7 -17.11 23.50 -28.41
C MET A 7 -16.75 22.41 -27.40
N THR A 8 -16.32 22.81 -26.20
CA THR A 8 -16.25 21.93 -25.04
C THR A 8 -17.68 21.56 -24.64
N GLY A 9 -18.07 20.30 -24.85
CA GLY A 9 -19.36 19.79 -24.38
C GLY A 9 -19.49 19.95 -22.86
N SER A 10 -20.66 20.39 -22.39
CA SER A 10 -20.95 20.49 -20.96
C SER A 10 -20.88 19.09 -20.32
N PRO A 11 -20.30 18.94 -19.12
CA PRO A 11 -20.32 17.66 -18.43
C PRO A 11 -21.76 17.26 -18.08
N ALA A 12 -22.02 15.95 -18.10
CA ALA A 12 -23.26 15.38 -17.57
C ALA A 12 -23.35 15.62 -16.04
N PRO A 13 -24.56 15.74 -15.47
CA PRO A 13 -24.75 15.91 -14.03
C PRO A 13 -24.02 14.82 -13.24
N GLY A 14 -23.33 15.22 -12.17
CA GLY A 14 -22.51 14.33 -11.36
C GLY A 14 -21.13 13.97 -11.94
N THR A 15 -20.56 14.80 -12.82
CA THR A 15 -19.14 14.70 -13.21
C THR A 15 -18.45 16.05 -13.01
N LEU A 16 -17.50 16.11 -12.07
CA LEU A 16 -16.73 17.32 -11.75
C LEU A 16 -15.49 17.46 -12.62
N GLY A 17 -14.91 16.35 -13.09
CA GLY A 17 -13.70 16.32 -13.92
C GLY A 17 -12.45 16.77 -13.18
N LEU A 18 -12.33 16.39 -11.90
CA LEU A 18 -11.29 16.83 -10.97
C LEU A 18 -9.86 16.51 -11.44
N ARG A 19 -8.91 17.32 -10.96
CA ARG A 19 -7.45 17.18 -11.13
C ARG A 19 -6.76 17.17 -9.77
N VAL A 20 -5.54 16.64 -9.75
CA VAL A 20 -4.64 16.71 -8.59
C VAL A 20 -4.39 18.17 -8.20
N GLY A 21 -4.53 18.49 -6.91
CA GLY A 21 -4.39 19.83 -6.35
C GLY A 21 -5.68 20.65 -6.26
N GLU A 22 -6.80 20.22 -6.86
CA GLU A 22 -8.09 20.90 -6.65
C GLU A 22 -8.57 20.73 -5.20
N THR A 23 -9.19 21.77 -4.63
CA THR A 23 -9.86 21.68 -3.32
C THR A 23 -11.33 21.36 -3.51
N VAL A 24 -11.81 20.37 -2.76
CA VAL A 24 -13.20 19.90 -2.75
C VAL A 24 -13.72 19.87 -1.33
N GLU A 25 -15.03 19.99 -1.21
CA GLU A 25 -15.77 19.81 0.04
C GLU A 25 -16.51 18.46 -0.06
N VAL A 26 -16.39 17.60 0.95
CA VAL A 26 -17.21 16.39 1.02
C VAL A 26 -18.64 16.81 1.32
N LEU A 27 -19.61 16.21 0.64
CA LEU A 27 -21.04 16.54 0.83
C LEU A 27 -21.53 16.22 2.27
N GLY A 28 -22.70 16.74 2.63
CA GLY A 28 -23.35 16.40 3.90
C GLY A 28 -23.93 14.98 3.91
N GLU A 29 -24.18 14.40 5.09
CA GLU A 29 -24.67 13.02 5.22
C GLU A 29 -25.96 12.77 4.41
N ALA A 30 -26.95 13.66 4.49
CA ALA A 30 -28.20 13.52 3.73
C ALA A 30 -28.00 13.63 2.20
N GLU A 31 -27.06 14.46 1.74
CA GLU A 31 -26.71 14.56 0.33
C GLU A 31 -26.02 13.30 -0.18
N ILE A 32 -25.12 12.73 0.62
CA ILE A 32 -24.43 11.47 0.31
C ILE A 32 -25.43 10.32 0.31
N MET A 33 -26.30 10.23 1.31
CA MET A 33 -27.34 9.21 1.42
C MET A 33 -28.26 9.18 0.18
N ALA A 34 -28.61 10.35 -0.36
CA ALA A 34 -29.38 10.46 -1.60
C ALA A 34 -28.63 9.99 -2.88
N THR A 35 -27.35 9.59 -2.78
CA THR A 35 -26.59 8.96 -3.86
C THR A 35 -26.38 7.46 -3.70
N LEU A 36 -26.76 6.87 -2.57
CA LEU A 36 -26.50 5.46 -2.28
C LEU A 36 -27.70 4.56 -2.61
N ASP A 37 -27.41 3.31 -2.96
CA ASP A 37 -28.41 2.24 -3.01
C ASP A 37 -28.71 1.65 -1.62
N GLY A 38 -29.64 0.69 -1.55
CA GLY A 38 -30.03 0.01 -0.30
C GLY A 38 -28.89 -0.70 0.45
N ASN A 39 -27.75 -0.94 -0.19
CA ASN A 39 -26.55 -1.52 0.40
C ASN A 39 -25.57 -0.46 0.93
N GLY A 40 -25.86 0.83 0.80
CA GLY A 40 -24.93 1.91 1.12
C GLY A 40 -23.83 2.11 0.06
N GLU A 41 -24.07 1.68 -1.18
CA GLU A 41 -23.09 1.73 -2.28
C GLU A 41 -23.47 2.73 -3.38
N LEU A 42 -22.46 3.25 -4.09
CA LEU A 42 -22.63 3.94 -5.37
C LEU A 42 -21.75 3.29 -6.44
N GLU A 43 -22.35 2.82 -7.53
CA GLU A 43 -21.67 2.07 -8.61
C GLU A 43 -20.90 0.83 -8.09
N GLY A 44 -21.43 0.13 -7.08
CA GLY A 44 -20.78 -1.04 -6.48
C GLY A 44 -19.62 -0.72 -5.53
N LEU A 45 -19.45 0.54 -5.12
CA LEU A 45 -18.45 1.01 -4.17
C LEU A 45 -19.15 1.47 -2.86
N PRO A 46 -18.88 0.84 -1.70
CA PRO A 46 -19.49 1.26 -0.44
C PRO A 46 -18.98 2.62 0.02
N PHE A 47 -19.89 3.43 0.55
CA PHE A 47 -19.54 4.56 1.40
C PHE A 47 -19.47 4.04 2.84
N MET A 48 -18.29 4.08 3.46
CA MET A 48 -18.04 3.36 4.72
C MET A 48 -18.26 4.26 5.96
N PRO A 49 -18.55 3.71 7.15
CA PRO A 49 -18.75 4.53 8.36
C PRO A 49 -17.58 5.47 8.67
N GLU A 50 -16.33 5.05 8.43
CA GLU A 50 -15.13 5.88 8.61
C GLU A 50 -15.11 7.12 7.70
N MET A 51 -15.89 7.14 6.61
CA MET A 51 -15.98 8.27 5.68
C MET A 51 -16.86 9.41 6.22
N LEU A 52 -17.75 9.12 7.19
CA LEU A 52 -18.62 10.13 7.84
C LEU A 52 -17.80 11.22 8.55
N ALA A 53 -16.65 10.87 9.12
CA ALA A 53 -15.72 11.81 9.78
C ALA A 53 -15.11 12.85 8.83
N PHE A 54 -15.42 12.80 7.53
CA PHE A 54 -14.99 13.76 6.51
C PHE A 54 -16.14 14.58 5.91
N CYS A 55 -17.42 14.25 6.18
CA CYS A 55 -18.58 15.01 5.69
C CYS A 55 -18.48 16.50 6.03
N GLY A 56 -18.81 17.36 5.07
CA GLY A 56 -18.70 18.82 5.19
C GLY A 56 -17.26 19.38 5.28
N ARG A 57 -16.22 18.55 5.34
CA ARG A 57 -14.82 19.01 5.42
C ARG A 57 -14.24 19.28 4.03
N ARG A 58 -13.40 20.32 3.96
CA ARG A 58 -12.62 20.65 2.76
C ARG A 58 -11.30 19.89 2.75
N LEU A 59 -10.98 19.30 1.60
CA LEU A 59 -9.84 18.42 1.37
C LEU A 59 -9.27 18.64 -0.03
N THR A 60 -7.98 18.34 -0.22
CA THR A 60 -7.31 18.47 -1.51
C THR A 60 -7.29 17.15 -2.27
N VAL A 61 -7.54 17.18 -3.57
CA VAL A 61 -7.43 16.00 -4.46
C VAL A 61 -5.97 15.57 -4.59
N HIS A 62 -5.65 14.41 -4.04
CA HIS A 62 -4.30 13.83 -4.04
C HIS A 62 -3.99 13.08 -5.34
N LYS A 63 -4.94 12.25 -5.79
CA LYS A 63 -4.87 11.50 -7.05
C LYS A 63 -6.26 11.33 -7.66
N VAL A 64 -6.34 11.34 -9.00
CA VAL A 64 -7.54 10.98 -9.74
C VAL A 64 -7.52 9.47 -9.98
N ALA A 65 -8.27 8.75 -9.14
CA ALA A 65 -8.30 7.30 -8.98
C ALA A 65 -9.08 6.58 -10.11
N HIS A 66 -8.96 7.07 -11.34
CA HIS A 66 -9.67 6.57 -12.53
C HIS A 66 -9.28 5.14 -12.97
N LYS A 67 -8.25 4.58 -12.34
CA LYS A 67 -7.74 3.23 -12.57
C LYS A 67 -7.03 2.73 -11.32
N LEU A 68 -6.88 1.41 -11.23
CA LEU A 68 -6.27 0.72 -10.10
C LEU A 68 -5.71 -0.65 -10.50
N CYS A 69 -4.82 -1.21 -9.70
CA CYS A 69 -4.34 -2.58 -9.87
C CYS A 69 -5.28 -3.59 -9.19
N ASP A 70 -5.60 -4.67 -9.92
CA ASP A 70 -6.32 -5.82 -9.40
C ASP A 70 -5.39 -6.64 -8.49
N THR A 71 -5.48 -6.41 -7.18
CA THR A 71 -4.73 -7.14 -6.16
C THR A 71 -5.33 -8.52 -5.83
N ILE A 72 -6.64 -8.67 -6.02
CA ILE A 72 -7.42 -9.86 -5.65
C ILE A 72 -7.23 -11.00 -6.66
N ASN A 73 -7.43 -10.73 -7.95
CA ASN A 73 -7.37 -11.71 -9.04
C ASN A 73 -6.18 -11.48 -9.99
N ARG A 74 -5.36 -10.44 -9.76
CA ARG A 74 -4.09 -10.18 -10.49
C ARG A 74 -4.25 -10.06 -12.01
N THR A 75 -5.43 -9.65 -12.49
CA THR A 75 -5.75 -9.52 -13.92
C THR A 75 -5.03 -8.35 -14.62
N GLY A 76 -4.48 -7.41 -13.85
CA GLY A 76 -3.75 -6.24 -14.35
C GLY A 76 -4.33 -4.93 -13.80
N MET A 77 -4.48 -3.94 -14.68
CA MET A 77 -5.19 -2.70 -14.34
C MET A 77 -6.69 -2.85 -14.56
N ARG A 78 -7.48 -2.11 -13.79
CA ARG A 78 -8.94 -1.96 -13.90
C ARG A 78 -9.31 -0.49 -14.00
N ARG A 79 -10.44 -0.21 -14.65
CA ARG A 79 -11.04 1.14 -14.76
C ARG A 79 -12.01 1.35 -13.60
N MET A 80 -11.85 2.47 -12.90
CA MET A 80 -12.74 2.93 -11.83
C MET A 80 -13.34 4.25 -12.29
N GLU A 81 -14.67 4.35 -12.33
CA GLU A 81 -15.29 5.58 -12.81
C GLU A 81 -15.41 6.66 -11.73
N ARG A 82 -15.21 7.90 -12.20
CA ARG A 82 -15.43 9.16 -11.48
C ARG A 82 -14.96 9.14 -10.02
N ALA A 83 -13.73 8.70 -9.77
CA ALA A 83 -13.18 8.57 -8.41
C ALA A 83 -11.87 9.32 -8.20
N VAL A 84 -11.64 9.79 -6.96
CA VAL A 84 -10.41 10.43 -6.49
C VAL A 84 -9.94 9.87 -5.14
N HIS A 85 -8.68 10.11 -4.79
CA HIS A 85 -8.16 10.01 -3.43
C HIS A 85 -7.91 11.43 -2.90
N LEU A 86 -8.15 11.66 -1.61
CA LEU A 86 -8.02 12.98 -0.97
C LEU A 86 -6.91 12.97 0.08
N ILE A 87 -6.17 14.08 0.22
CA ILE A 87 -5.06 14.19 1.19
C ILE A 87 -5.59 14.00 2.62
N GLY A 88 -4.90 13.17 3.41
CA GLY A 88 -5.27 12.87 4.80
C GLY A 88 -6.48 11.94 4.98
N ALA A 89 -7.24 11.61 3.92
CA ALA A 89 -8.44 10.79 4.01
C ALA A 89 -8.13 9.29 3.86
N ARG A 90 -7.84 8.64 4.99
CA ARG A 90 -7.59 7.19 5.09
C ARG A 90 -8.55 6.54 6.11
N CYS A 91 -8.86 5.27 5.87
CA CYS A 91 -9.65 4.45 6.78
C CYS A 91 -8.84 4.08 8.03
N ASP A 92 -9.41 4.23 9.22
CA ASP A 92 -8.82 3.77 10.50
C ASP A 92 -9.21 2.33 10.85
N GLY A 93 -10.21 1.77 10.15
CA GLY A 93 -10.70 0.42 10.29
C GLY A 93 -11.58 0.18 11.51
N GLN A 94 -12.05 1.20 12.23
CA GLN A 94 -12.83 1.04 13.46
C GLN A 94 -14.15 0.28 13.23
N ALA A 95 -14.86 0.50 12.11
CA ALA A 95 -16.06 -0.26 11.75
C ALA A 95 -15.74 -1.61 11.06
N HIS A 96 -14.45 -1.92 10.91
CA HIS A 96 -13.90 -3.05 10.17
C HIS A 96 -12.97 -3.92 11.04
N GLY A 97 -13.38 -4.19 12.30
CA GLY A 97 -12.64 -5.04 13.24
C GLY A 97 -11.30 -4.46 13.71
N GLY A 98 -11.10 -3.14 13.53
CA GLY A 98 -9.83 -2.47 13.78
C GLY A 98 -8.74 -2.84 12.77
N CYS A 99 -9.09 -3.05 11.50
CA CYS A 99 -8.18 -3.38 10.40
C CYS A 99 -7.11 -2.29 10.16
N GLN A 100 -5.83 -2.62 10.35
CA GLN A 100 -4.73 -1.64 10.38
C GLN A 100 -4.10 -1.30 9.01
N THR A 101 -4.74 -1.68 7.89
CA THR A 101 -4.19 -1.45 6.53
C THR A 101 -4.14 0.02 6.11
N ALA A 102 -4.84 0.91 6.81
CA ALA A 102 -4.84 2.37 6.58
C ALA A 102 -5.13 2.78 5.11
N CYS A 103 -6.04 2.08 4.44
CA CYS A 103 -6.37 2.28 3.02
C CYS A 103 -6.78 3.73 2.71
N GLN A 104 -6.36 4.26 1.55
CA GLN A 104 -7.01 5.45 1.00
C GLN A 104 -8.44 5.11 0.59
N PHE A 105 -9.38 6.00 0.89
CA PHE A 105 -10.73 5.89 0.31
C PHE A 105 -10.71 6.26 -1.18
N TYR A 106 -11.52 5.56 -1.97
CA TYR A 106 -11.99 6.05 -3.26
C TYR A 106 -13.22 6.93 -3.00
N TRP A 107 -13.12 8.21 -3.32
CA TRP A 107 -14.22 9.17 -3.25
C TRP A 107 -14.83 9.32 -4.63
N LYS A 108 -16.11 8.96 -4.81
CA LYS A 108 -16.83 9.28 -6.05
C LYS A 108 -17.00 10.80 -6.19
N GLU A 109 -16.88 11.33 -7.40
CA GLU A 109 -17.10 12.76 -7.69
C GLU A 109 -18.52 13.22 -7.33
N ALA A 110 -19.48 12.29 -7.25
CA ALA A 110 -20.84 12.55 -6.78
C ALA A 110 -20.97 12.72 -5.25
N TRP A 111 -19.94 12.38 -4.46
CA TRP A 111 -19.88 12.63 -3.00
C TRP A 111 -19.14 13.92 -2.65
N LEU A 112 -18.81 14.74 -3.66
CA LEU A 112 -17.95 15.90 -3.55
C LEU A 112 -18.58 17.14 -4.18
N ARG A 113 -18.27 18.31 -3.64
CA ARG A 113 -18.57 19.63 -4.19
C ARG A 113 -17.24 20.31 -4.54
N ARG A 114 -17.10 20.85 -5.75
CA ARG A 114 -15.96 21.72 -6.08
C ARG A 114 -16.10 23.02 -5.28
N VAL A 115 -15.05 23.44 -4.57
CA VAL A 115 -14.99 24.73 -3.89
C VAL A 115 -14.49 25.77 -4.90
N ASP A 116 -15.10 26.96 -4.94
CA ASP A 116 -14.60 28.04 -5.78
C ASP A 116 -13.19 28.47 -5.35
N PRO A 117 -12.26 28.73 -6.29
CA PRO A 117 -10.90 29.18 -5.96
C PRO A 117 -10.86 30.42 -5.06
N ALA A 118 -11.80 31.36 -5.25
CA ALA A 118 -11.93 32.56 -4.43
C ALA A 118 -12.30 32.26 -2.96
N ASN A 119 -13.00 31.15 -2.71
CA ASN A 119 -13.41 30.67 -1.39
C ASN A 119 -12.53 29.52 -0.87
N SER A 120 -11.42 29.21 -1.56
CA SER A 120 -10.51 28.09 -1.23
C SER A 120 -9.40 28.47 -0.23
N ALA A 121 -9.49 29.63 0.42
CA ALA A 121 -8.55 30.08 1.45
C ALA A 121 -8.77 29.30 2.77
N ALA A 122 -8.25 28.07 2.82
CA ALA A 122 -8.03 27.33 4.06
C ALA A 122 -6.70 27.76 4.74
N PRO A 123 -6.55 27.65 6.07
CA PRO A 123 -5.28 27.92 6.73
C PRO A 123 -4.18 26.97 6.24
N ALA A 124 -2.93 27.45 6.25
CA ALA A 124 -1.80 26.70 5.72
C ALA A 124 -1.58 25.37 6.47
N VAL A 125 -1.43 24.29 5.72
CA VAL A 125 -1.08 22.97 6.26
C VAL A 125 0.39 22.98 6.69
N PRO A 126 0.75 22.44 7.87
CA PRO A 126 2.13 22.22 8.28
C PRO A 126 2.94 21.42 7.21
N ALA A 127 4.20 21.79 7.02
CA ALA A 127 5.02 21.33 5.90
C ALA A 127 5.39 19.83 5.95
N ASP A 128 5.18 19.19 7.09
CA ASP A 128 5.51 17.81 7.44
C ASP A 128 4.59 16.74 6.82
N LEU A 129 3.47 17.12 6.18
CA LEU A 129 2.58 16.19 5.45
C LEU A 129 2.66 16.31 3.91
N ALA A 130 3.58 17.11 3.38
CA ALA A 130 3.78 17.26 1.93
C ALA A 130 4.88 16.31 1.41
N ASP A 131 4.53 15.41 0.48
CA ASP A 131 5.51 14.63 -0.29
C ASP A 131 6.47 15.61 -1.01
N PRO A 132 7.80 15.54 -0.79
CA PRO A 132 8.73 16.51 -1.36
C PRO A 132 8.76 16.40 -2.90
N PRO A 133 8.74 17.53 -3.64
CA PRO A 133 8.72 17.51 -5.09
C PRO A 133 9.92 16.76 -5.67
N GLY A 134 9.65 15.81 -6.55
CA GLY A 134 10.50 14.66 -6.82
C GLY A 134 11.99 14.97 -7.06
N SER A 135 12.85 14.25 -6.32
CA SER A 135 14.30 14.35 -6.43
C SER A 135 14.79 14.04 -7.86
N ARG A 136 15.48 15.02 -8.46
CA ARG A 136 16.13 14.87 -9.77
C ARG A 136 17.38 14.01 -9.63
N SER A 137 17.22 12.70 -9.65
CA SER A 137 18.35 11.75 -9.68
C SER A 137 19.01 11.77 -11.07
N THR A 138 19.96 12.69 -11.24
CA THR A 138 20.95 12.71 -12.33
C THR A 138 22.23 12.05 -11.86
N GLY A 139 22.64 10.96 -12.52
CA GLY A 139 23.78 10.11 -12.16
C GLY A 139 23.46 8.66 -12.56
N ALA A 140 23.83 8.18 -13.75
CA ALA A 140 25.19 7.84 -14.20
C ALA A 140 25.76 6.60 -13.47
N PHE A 141 25.63 5.43 -14.11
CA PHE A 141 26.33 4.20 -13.74
C PHE A 141 27.62 4.09 -14.59
N PRO A 142 28.82 4.03 -13.99
CA PRO A 142 30.01 3.54 -14.68
C PRO A 142 30.06 2.00 -14.65
N SER A 143 30.58 1.41 -15.72
CA SER A 143 30.84 -0.04 -15.84
C SER A 143 32.22 -0.40 -15.31
N GLY A 144 32.39 -1.59 -14.71
CA GLY A 144 33.72 -2.08 -14.31
C GLY A 144 33.72 -3.50 -13.70
N GLU A 145 34.23 -4.46 -14.46
CA GLU A 145 34.79 -5.76 -14.03
C GLU A 145 36.09 -5.91 -14.84
N PRO A 146 37.17 -6.52 -14.30
CA PRO A 146 37.29 -7.97 -14.48
C PRO A 146 38.00 -8.71 -13.30
N ARG A 147 38.12 -10.04 -13.48
CA ARG A 147 38.82 -11.02 -12.63
C ARG A 147 40.32 -11.12 -12.99
N PRO A 148 41.16 -11.92 -12.26
CA PRO A 148 41.22 -13.39 -12.47
C PRO A 148 40.62 -14.29 -11.38
N ASP A 149 40.63 -15.63 -11.61
CA ASP A 149 39.86 -16.65 -10.86
C ASP A 149 40.74 -17.46 -9.85
N SER A 150 41.04 -18.77 -9.88
CA SER A 150 40.76 -19.93 -10.75
C SER A 150 41.02 -21.28 -10.04
N SER A 151 40.59 -22.42 -10.63
CA SER A 151 40.98 -23.84 -10.34
C SER A 151 40.69 -24.43 -8.94
N SER A 152 40.41 -25.73 -8.75
CA SER A 152 39.96 -26.85 -9.62
C SER A 152 39.64 -28.07 -8.74
N GLY A 153 38.71 -28.96 -9.14
CA GLY A 153 38.46 -30.20 -8.37
C GLY A 153 37.27 -31.01 -8.88
N GLU A 154 37.52 -31.90 -9.84
CA GLU A 154 36.54 -32.88 -10.30
C GLU A 154 36.53 -34.14 -9.42
N SER A 155 35.35 -34.76 -9.28
CA SER A 155 35.22 -36.22 -9.27
C SER A 155 33.79 -36.62 -9.63
N GLN A 156 33.67 -37.63 -10.48
CA GLN A 156 32.44 -38.37 -10.78
C GLN A 156 32.35 -39.53 -9.76
N SER A 157 31.34 -40.41 -9.70
CA SER A 157 30.18 -40.71 -10.56
C SER A 157 29.05 -41.29 -9.68
N GLY A 158 27.88 -41.62 -10.26
CA GLY A 158 26.79 -42.23 -9.49
C GLY A 158 25.44 -42.24 -10.20
N GLU A 159 25.30 -43.00 -11.28
CA GLU A 159 23.99 -43.23 -11.90
C GLU A 159 23.12 -44.16 -11.05
N SER A 160 21.84 -43.83 -10.92
CA SER A 160 20.79 -44.80 -10.59
C SER A 160 19.43 -44.35 -11.15
N GLN A 161 18.93 -45.17 -12.06
CA GLN A 161 17.55 -45.22 -12.56
C GLN A 161 16.61 -45.69 -11.41
N SER A 162 15.29 -45.55 -11.42
CA SER A 162 14.31 -44.81 -12.23
C SER A 162 12.99 -44.73 -11.41
N GLY A 163 11.99 -43.96 -11.84
CA GLY A 163 10.69 -43.96 -11.15
C GLY A 163 9.70 -42.93 -11.69
N ALA A 164 8.81 -43.35 -12.59
CA ALA A 164 7.81 -42.48 -13.20
C ALA A 164 6.38 -42.89 -12.83
N SER A 165 5.61 -41.96 -12.27
CA SER A 165 4.14 -41.93 -12.22
C SER A 165 3.74 -40.46 -12.31
N GLN A 166 3.17 -39.95 -13.40
CA GLN A 166 1.81 -40.21 -13.90
C GLN A 166 0.77 -40.09 -12.76
N SER A 167 0.07 -38.95 -12.61
CA SER A 167 -0.99 -38.41 -13.48
C SER A 167 -2.25 -39.28 -13.52
N GLY A 168 -3.17 -39.03 -12.58
CA GLY A 168 -4.53 -39.55 -12.60
C GLY A 168 -5.53 -38.39 -12.66
N ALA A 169 -6.40 -38.39 -13.67
CA ALA A 169 -7.51 -37.44 -13.81
C ALA A 169 -8.82 -38.23 -13.95
N ALA A 170 -9.77 -37.98 -13.04
CA ALA A 170 -11.08 -38.63 -13.05
C ALA A 170 -12.17 -37.71 -12.47
N HIS A 171 -12.88 -37.02 -13.35
CA HIS A 171 -14.30 -36.68 -13.20
C HIS A 171 -15.11 -37.65 -14.10
N PRO A 172 -16.45 -37.75 -13.99
CA PRO A 172 -17.37 -36.95 -13.17
C PRO A 172 -18.23 -37.77 -12.19
N GLY A 173 -18.93 -37.08 -11.29
CA GLY A 173 -20.07 -37.60 -10.53
C GLY A 173 -21.18 -36.54 -10.55
N ALA A 174 -22.38 -36.90 -10.99
CA ALA A 174 -23.50 -35.96 -11.15
C ALA A 174 -24.50 -36.08 -10.00
N SER A 175 -24.91 -34.93 -9.45
CA SER A 175 -26.07 -34.79 -8.56
C SER A 175 -26.87 -33.56 -9.01
N GLN A 176 -28.19 -33.70 -9.10
CA GLN A 176 -29.10 -32.66 -9.59
C GLN A 176 -29.55 -31.69 -8.47
N PRO A 177 -30.10 -30.51 -8.80
CA PRO A 177 -30.23 -29.40 -7.86
C PRO A 177 -31.36 -29.57 -6.84
N GLY A 178 -31.06 -29.28 -5.57
CA GLY A 178 -32.04 -29.12 -4.50
C GLY A 178 -32.71 -27.74 -4.52
N ALA A 179 -33.99 -27.72 -4.16
CA ALA A 179 -34.89 -26.56 -4.24
C ALA A 179 -34.35 -25.24 -3.64
N ALA A 180 -34.72 -24.13 -4.26
CA ALA A 180 -34.62 -22.80 -3.65
C ALA A 180 -35.76 -22.59 -2.63
N PRO A 181 -35.50 -21.93 -1.48
CA PRO A 181 -36.56 -21.43 -0.62
C PRO A 181 -37.19 -20.16 -1.23
N PRO A 182 -38.49 -19.90 -1.02
CA PRO A 182 -39.10 -18.62 -1.35
C PRO A 182 -38.82 -17.61 -0.22
N ASP A 183 -38.58 -16.34 -0.57
CA ASP A 183 -39.66 -15.35 -0.59
C ASP A 183 -39.16 -14.02 -1.14
N GLY A 184 -40.07 -13.25 -1.76
CA GLY A 184 -39.77 -11.91 -2.26
C GLY A 184 -40.09 -10.85 -1.22
N THR A 185 -39.08 -10.32 -0.53
CA THR A 185 -39.14 -8.92 -0.08
C THR A 185 -38.88 -7.99 -1.25
N ALA A 186 -39.47 -6.79 -1.22
CA ALA A 186 -39.52 -5.91 -2.39
C ALA A 186 -38.13 -5.42 -2.83
N ALA A 187 -38.03 -5.04 -4.10
CA ALA A 187 -36.89 -4.27 -4.58
C ALA A 187 -37.01 -2.84 -4.04
N ASP A 188 -36.30 -2.55 -2.94
CA ASP A 188 -36.20 -1.21 -2.35
C ASP A 188 -35.84 -0.21 -3.45
N THR A 189 -36.79 0.67 -3.76
CA THR A 189 -36.65 1.67 -4.80
C THR A 189 -35.84 2.85 -4.23
N PRO A 190 -35.03 3.59 -5.02
CA PRO A 190 -34.18 4.68 -4.50
C PRO A 190 -34.86 5.84 -3.76
N GLY A 191 -36.18 5.78 -3.53
CA GLY A 191 -36.92 6.72 -2.69
C GLY A 191 -36.97 6.38 -1.20
N ASP A 192 -36.91 5.10 -0.80
CA ASP A 192 -37.15 4.73 0.62
C ASP A 192 -35.99 5.13 1.55
N LEU A 193 -34.78 5.31 1.01
CA LEU A 193 -33.66 5.92 1.76
C LEU A 193 -33.84 7.43 2.00
N ALA A 194 -34.71 8.12 1.25
CA ALA A 194 -35.03 9.52 1.51
C ALA A 194 -36.00 9.71 2.69
N ALA A 195 -36.63 8.64 3.19
CA ALA A 195 -37.64 8.67 4.25
C ALA A 195 -37.08 8.82 5.69
N GLY A 196 -35.97 9.55 5.87
CA GLY A 196 -35.47 9.96 7.19
C GLY A 196 -34.77 8.88 8.02
N ARG A 197 -34.37 7.74 7.42
CA ARG A 197 -33.52 6.74 8.09
C ARG A 197 -32.14 7.36 8.39
N ALA A 198 -31.58 7.11 9.57
CA ALA A 198 -30.21 7.53 9.86
C ALA A 198 -29.21 6.78 8.95
N LEU A 199 -28.24 7.49 8.39
CA LEU A 199 -27.25 6.95 7.45
C LEU A 199 -26.36 5.87 8.12
N LEU A 200 -25.82 6.15 9.31
CA LEU A 200 -24.87 5.27 10.01
C LEU A 200 -25.37 3.81 10.17
N PRO A 201 -26.60 3.52 10.62
CA PRO A 201 -27.15 2.15 10.62
C PRO A 201 -27.12 1.41 9.28
N VAL A 202 -27.30 2.11 8.14
CA VAL A 202 -27.17 1.49 6.81
C VAL A 202 -25.71 1.13 6.56
N LEU A 203 -24.79 2.06 6.83
CA LEU A 203 -23.36 1.86 6.59
C LEU A 203 -22.74 0.78 7.51
N VAL A 204 -23.23 0.64 8.74
CA VAL A 204 -22.78 -0.40 9.69
C VAL A 204 -23.27 -1.79 9.29
N ALA A 205 -24.46 -1.92 8.69
CA ALA A 205 -24.85 -3.15 8.02
C ALA A 205 -23.96 -3.43 6.79
N ALA A 206 -23.64 -2.39 6.02
CA ALA A 206 -22.82 -2.49 4.82
C ALA A 206 -21.34 -2.88 5.05
N THR A 207 -20.80 -2.78 6.29
CA THR A 207 -19.43 -3.29 6.57
C THR A 207 -19.35 -4.81 6.67
N ARG A 208 -20.46 -5.54 6.54
CA ARG A 208 -20.54 -6.99 6.72
C ARG A 208 -20.75 -7.74 5.41
N LYS A 209 -20.12 -8.91 5.30
CA LYS A 209 -20.45 -9.95 4.31
C LYS A 209 -21.27 -11.05 4.97
N PRO A 210 -21.95 -11.92 4.19
CA PRO A 210 -22.39 -13.20 4.70
C PRO A 210 -21.24 -13.94 5.40
N PRO A 211 -21.49 -14.58 6.56
CA PRO A 211 -20.45 -15.28 7.31
C PRO A 211 -19.81 -16.40 6.49
N GLY A 212 -18.60 -16.81 6.86
CA GLY A 212 -17.96 -17.97 6.24
C GLY A 212 -18.60 -19.31 6.67
N PRO A 213 -18.15 -20.43 6.07
CA PRO A 213 -18.71 -21.76 6.33
C PRO A 213 -18.75 -22.13 7.82
N ASP A 214 -17.73 -21.73 8.58
CA ASP A 214 -17.58 -22.00 10.01
C ASP A 214 -18.22 -20.93 10.91
N GLY A 215 -19.13 -20.11 10.38
CA GLY A 215 -19.71 -18.95 11.07
C GLY A 215 -18.77 -17.76 11.22
N GLU A 216 -17.57 -17.82 10.64
CA GLU A 216 -16.54 -16.79 10.77
C GLU A 216 -16.98 -15.40 10.27
N GLU A 217 -16.62 -14.36 11.02
CA GLU A 217 -16.98 -12.99 10.69
C GLU A 217 -16.21 -12.49 9.45
N ARG A 218 -16.94 -11.87 8.52
CA ARG A 218 -16.39 -11.35 7.26
C ARG A 218 -16.85 -9.94 7.00
N PHE A 219 -15.92 -9.12 6.54
CA PHE A 219 -16.08 -7.70 6.30
C PHE A 219 -16.25 -7.38 4.81
N SER A 220 -17.06 -6.37 4.53
CA SER A 220 -17.21 -5.71 3.24
C SER A 220 -16.62 -4.30 3.38
N CYS A 221 -15.73 -3.92 2.48
CA CYS A 221 -15.12 -2.59 2.46
C CYS A 221 -14.71 -2.21 1.02
N GLN A 222 -14.32 -0.96 0.78
CA GLN A 222 -13.90 -0.50 -0.56
C GLN A 222 -12.74 -1.31 -1.17
N ALA A 223 -11.94 -2.03 -0.37
CA ALA A 223 -10.88 -2.90 -0.86
C ALA A 223 -11.40 -4.30 -1.27
N THR A 224 -12.43 -4.84 -0.61
CA THR A 224 -13.04 -6.13 -0.99
C THR A 224 -14.01 -5.97 -2.16
N GLU A 225 -14.78 -4.87 -2.20
CA GLU A 225 -15.77 -4.62 -3.27
C GLU A 225 -15.13 -4.03 -4.54
N LEU A 226 -13.82 -3.89 -4.54
CA LEU A 226 -13.03 -3.24 -5.59
C LEU A 226 -13.22 -3.88 -6.98
N LEU A 227 -13.59 -5.16 -7.05
CA LEU A 227 -13.93 -5.85 -8.30
C LEU A 227 -15.36 -5.56 -8.79
N ARG A 228 -16.30 -5.25 -7.89
CA ARG A 228 -17.67 -4.81 -8.21
C ARG A 228 -17.67 -3.34 -8.64
N ALA A 229 -16.90 -2.51 -7.94
CA ALA A 229 -16.71 -1.08 -8.25
C ALA A 229 -15.85 -0.80 -9.51
N ALA A 230 -14.98 -1.73 -9.90
CA ALA A 230 -14.10 -1.61 -11.07
C ALA A 230 -14.12 -2.89 -11.95
N PRO A 231 -15.28 -3.25 -12.52
CA PRO A 231 -15.46 -4.54 -13.20
C PRO A 231 -14.68 -4.62 -14.52
N ALA A 232 -14.51 -3.48 -15.19
CA ALA A 232 -13.83 -3.40 -16.48
C ALA A 232 -12.29 -3.45 -16.33
N CYS A 233 -11.68 -4.51 -16.86
CA CYS A 233 -10.23 -4.58 -17.05
C CYS A 233 -9.76 -3.48 -18.02
N LEU A 234 -8.62 -2.86 -17.71
CA LEU A 234 -8.02 -1.76 -18.46
C LEU A 234 -6.76 -2.28 -19.19
N PRO A 235 -6.82 -2.53 -20.51
CA PRO A 235 -5.69 -3.13 -21.23
C PRO A 235 -4.47 -2.23 -21.21
N PHE A 236 -3.27 -2.80 -21.09
CA PHE A 236 -2.01 -2.05 -21.15
C PHE A 236 -1.85 -1.22 -22.44
N LYS A 237 -2.52 -1.62 -23.53
CA LYS A 237 -2.57 -0.92 -24.83
C LYS A 237 -3.56 0.24 -24.91
N ASP A 238 -4.40 0.47 -23.90
CA ASP A 238 -5.27 1.65 -23.86
C ASP A 238 -4.43 2.89 -23.55
N VAL A 239 -4.06 3.64 -24.60
CA VAL A 239 -3.27 4.87 -24.51
C VAL A 239 -4.02 5.97 -23.75
N GLY A 240 -5.35 5.91 -23.72
CA GLY A 240 -6.21 6.88 -23.01
C GLY A 240 -5.92 6.94 -21.51
N GLN A 241 -5.50 5.84 -20.88
CA GLN A 241 -5.13 5.83 -19.46
C GLN A 241 -3.89 6.70 -19.17
N TYR A 242 -2.88 6.63 -20.04
CA TYR A 242 -1.63 7.38 -19.89
C TYR A 242 -1.82 8.86 -20.23
N VAL A 243 -2.70 9.16 -21.19
CA VAL A 243 -3.15 10.53 -21.48
C VAL A 243 -3.97 11.09 -20.30
N ARG A 244 -4.82 10.29 -19.66
CA ARG A 244 -5.58 10.70 -18.45
C ARG A 244 -4.64 10.92 -17.25
N ASP A 245 -3.61 10.10 -17.05
CA ASP A 245 -2.59 10.33 -16.01
C ASP A 245 -1.95 11.72 -16.12
N VAL A 246 -1.50 12.09 -17.32
CA VAL A 246 -0.84 13.37 -17.58
C VAL A 246 -1.83 14.54 -17.48
N ARG A 247 -3.03 14.41 -18.08
CA ARG A 247 -4.04 15.49 -18.06
C ARG A 247 -4.59 15.78 -16.66
N THR A 248 -4.66 14.78 -15.78
CA THR A 248 -5.18 14.92 -14.41
C THR A 248 -4.14 15.36 -13.38
N GLY A 249 -2.85 15.36 -13.73
CA GLY A 249 -1.76 15.62 -12.77
C GLY A 249 -1.37 14.41 -11.92
N ASN A 250 -1.90 13.20 -12.21
CA ASN A 250 -1.46 11.97 -11.54
C ASN A 250 0.04 11.74 -11.69
N ALA A 251 0.57 11.95 -12.91
CA ALA A 251 1.97 11.75 -13.25
C ALA A 251 2.44 12.71 -14.38
N GLY A 252 3.69 13.14 -14.33
CA GLY A 252 4.32 13.91 -15.42
C GLY A 252 4.70 13.02 -16.63
N PRO A 253 4.79 13.57 -17.85
CA PRO A 253 5.03 12.79 -19.09
C PRO A 253 6.23 11.83 -19.03
N LEU A 254 7.33 12.24 -18.41
CA LEU A 254 8.53 11.43 -18.27
C LEU A 254 8.33 10.21 -17.35
N PHE A 255 7.54 10.35 -16.28
CA PHE A 255 7.17 9.22 -15.41
C PHE A 255 6.28 8.25 -16.19
N THR A 256 5.28 8.77 -16.91
CA THR A 256 4.35 7.98 -17.72
C THR A 256 5.09 7.19 -18.81
N LEU A 257 6.03 7.82 -19.53
CA LEU A 257 6.91 7.14 -20.50
C LEU A 257 7.74 6.04 -19.84
N ARG A 258 8.35 6.30 -18.67
CA ARG A 258 9.12 5.29 -17.93
C ARG A 258 8.25 4.11 -17.49
N ALA A 259 7.03 4.35 -17.01
CA ALA A 259 6.08 3.31 -16.63
C ALA A 259 5.64 2.44 -17.82
N ILE A 260 5.45 3.05 -19.01
CA ILE A 260 5.18 2.32 -20.26
C ILE A 260 6.39 1.45 -20.65
N LEU A 261 7.61 1.99 -20.63
CA LEU A 261 8.83 1.23 -20.96
C LEU A 261 9.05 0.06 -20.00
N VAL A 262 8.82 0.25 -18.69
CA VAL A 262 8.87 -0.83 -17.70
C VAL A 262 7.78 -1.87 -17.95
N GLY A 263 6.55 -1.46 -18.26
CA GLY A 263 5.45 -2.38 -18.56
C GLY A 263 5.69 -3.20 -19.84
N LEU A 264 6.28 -2.60 -20.87
CA LEU A 264 6.71 -3.28 -22.09
C LEU A 264 7.83 -4.29 -21.80
N PHE A 265 8.84 -3.90 -21.02
CA PHE A 265 9.91 -4.80 -20.58
C PHE A 265 9.37 -5.98 -19.78
N ASN A 266 8.49 -5.74 -18.80
CA ASN A 266 7.86 -6.79 -18.00
C ASN A 266 7.03 -7.74 -18.88
N ARG A 267 6.24 -7.23 -19.83
CA ARG A 267 5.46 -8.05 -20.76
C ARG A 267 6.35 -8.86 -21.73
N PHE A 268 7.50 -8.34 -22.13
CA PHE A 268 8.52 -9.11 -22.85
C PHE A 268 9.09 -10.22 -21.97
N GLN A 269 9.50 -9.91 -20.74
CA GLN A 269 10.06 -10.90 -19.80
C GLN A 269 9.06 -12.02 -19.48
N ASP A 270 7.78 -11.69 -19.24
CA ASP A 270 6.71 -12.66 -19.01
C ASP A 270 6.53 -13.63 -20.18
N ARG A 271 6.75 -13.19 -21.43
CA ARG A 271 6.72 -14.03 -22.64
C ARG A 271 8.02 -14.83 -22.79
N SER A 272 9.16 -14.18 -22.65
CA SER A 272 10.50 -14.80 -22.74
C SER A 272 10.73 -15.87 -21.67
N ALA A 273 10.17 -15.72 -20.47
CA ALA A 273 10.20 -16.72 -19.41
C ALA A 273 9.36 -17.97 -19.71
N ARG A 274 8.37 -17.89 -20.62
CA ARG A 274 7.55 -19.01 -21.09
C ARG A 274 8.14 -19.69 -22.33
N VAL A 275 8.72 -18.91 -23.25
CA VAL A 275 9.12 -19.38 -24.60
C VAL A 275 10.61 -19.67 -24.73
N LEU A 276 11.49 -18.91 -24.07
CA LEU A 276 12.94 -19.00 -24.30
C LEU A 276 13.64 -19.89 -23.27
N PRO A 277 14.69 -20.65 -23.64
CA PRO A 277 15.54 -21.37 -22.68
C PRO A 277 16.29 -20.40 -21.76
N ARG A 278 16.69 -20.86 -20.57
CA ARG A 278 17.31 -20.04 -19.50
C ARG A 278 18.40 -19.05 -19.97
N PRO A 279 19.42 -19.41 -20.79
CA PRO A 279 20.48 -18.48 -21.18
C PRO A 279 20.02 -17.29 -22.04
N LEU A 280 18.91 -17.43 -22.79
CA LEU A 280 18.37 -16.36 -23.64
C LEU A 280 17.45 -15.38 -22.88
N ARG A 281 17.26 -15.56 -21.57
CA ARG A 281 16.39 -14.70 -20.75
C ARG A 281 17.19 -13.54 -20.16
N ILE A 282 16.89 -12.31 -20.55
CA ILE A 282 17.51 -11.10 -19.99
C ILE A 282 17.38 -11.12 -18.46
N ARG A 283 18.49 -10.93 -17.72
CA ARG A 283 18.57 -11.05 -16.24
C ARG A 283 17.99 -12.35 -15.65
N GLY A 284 17.88 -13.41 -16.46
CA GLY A 284 17.23 -14.68 -16.09
C GLY A 284 15.70 -14.57 -15.95
N GLY A 285 15.05 -13.70 -16.74
CA GLY A 285 13.59 -13.60 -16.85
C GLY A 285 12.90 -12.77 -15.76
N LEU A 286 13.65 -12.08 -14.90
CA LEU A 286 13.07 -11.23 -13.85
C LEU A 286 12.40 -9.99 -14.41
N ARG A 287 11.29 -9.59 -13.80
CA ARG A 287 10.68 -8.28 -14.01
C ARG A 287 11.59 -7.17 -13.49
N TRP A 288 11.30 -5.96 -13.96
CA TRP A 288 12.05 -4.75 -13.67
C TRP A 288 12.09 -4.46 -12.17
N GLY A 289 13.26 -4.02 -11.67
CA GLY A 289 13.61 -4.03 -10.24
C GLY A 289 14.53 -5.22 -9.89
N PHE A 290 14.33 -6.35 -10.59
CA PHE A 290 15.19 -7.53 -10.58
C PHE A 290 15.32 -8.20 -9.20
N VAL A 291 14.22 -8.24 -8.45
CA VAL A 291 14.10 -9.00 -7.19
C VAL A 291 14.09 -10.50 -7.52
N ARG A 292 14.86 -11.30 -6.78
CA ARG A 292 14.87 -12.77 -6.85
C ARG A 292 15.20 -13.35 -5.48
N GLY A 293 14.18 -13.82 -4.77
CA GLY A 293 14.37 -14.70 -3.62
C GLY A 293 14.96 -16.05 -4.04
N ARG A 294 15.62 -16.71 -3.10
CA ARG A 294 16.40 -17.95 -3.37
C ARG A 294 16.27 -19.01 -2.29
N LEU A 295 15.68 -18.69 -1.13
CA LEU A 295 15.60 -19.64 -0.02
C LEU A 295 14.64 -20.79 -0.33
N THR A 296 15.06 -21.99 0.07
CA THR A 296 14.25 -23.21 0.14
C THR A 296 13.97 -23.52 1.61
N GLY A 297 12.72 -23.86 1.94
CA GLY A 297 12.31 -24.11 3.33
C GLY A 297 11.96 -22.83 4.12
N ALA A 298 12.22 -22.85 5.42
CA ALA A 298 11.81 -21.78 6.33
C ALA A 298 12.62 -20.49 6.12
N THR A 299 11.92 -19.36 5.98
CA THR A 299 12.55 -18.04 5.84
C THR A 299 12.96 -17.47 7.20
N PRO A 300 14.09 -16.74 7.30
CA PRO A 300 14.57 -16.18 8.57
C PRO A 300 13.61 -15.10 9.09
N ALA A 301 13.61 -14.90 10.41
CA ALA A 301 12.88 -13.83 11.07
C ALA A 301 13.83 -13.10 12.03
N ALA A 302 13.61 -11.81 12.22
CA ALA A 302 14.29 -10.98 13.21
C ALA A 302 13.32 -9.88 13.64
N THR A 303 13.43 -9.48 14.90
CA THR A 303 12.58 -8.48 15.57
C THR A 303 13.48 -7.37 16.11
N LEU A 304 13.03 -6.12 15.98
CA LEU A 304 13.66 -4.90 16.48
C LEU A 304 12.73 -4.14 17.46
N ASP A 305 11.56 -4.73 17.73
CA ASP A 305 10.44 -4.25 18.55
C ASP A 305 10.01 -2.81 18.24
N LEU A 306 9.96 -2.52 16.92
CA LEU A 306 9.73 -1.19 16.39
C LEU A 306 8.43 -0.55 16.88
N ARG A 307 8.53 0.73 17.26
CA ARG A 307 7.44 1.58 17.75
C ARG A 307 7.17 2.73 16.77
N PRO A 308 5.92 3.22 16.70
CA PRO A 308 5.60 4.45 15.96
C PRO A 308 6.49 5.62 16.38
N GLY A 309 6.93 6.43 15.41
CA GLY A 309 7.83 7.56 15.62
C GLY A 309 9.33 7.22 15.55
N GLU A 310 9.72 5.94 15.61
CA GLU A 310 11.13 5.54 15.52
C GLU A 310 11.68 5.65 14.08
N TRP A 311 12.98 5.92 13.94
CA TRP A 311 13.65 6.01 12.64
C TRP A 311 14.29 4.68 12.22
N VAL A 312 14.06 4.31 10.96
CA VAL A 312 14.63 3.12 10.35
C VAL A 312 15.19 3.41 8.95
N ARG A 313 16.23 2.69 8.57
CA ARG A 313 16.62 2.54 7.16
C ARG A 313 16.05 1.24 6.62
N VAL A 314 15.51 1.28 5.40
CA VAL A 314 15.21 0.06 4.65
C VAL A 314 16.55 -0.53 4.17
N LYS A 315 16.82 -1.80 4.46
CA LYS A 315 18.08 -2.46 4.07
C LYS A 315 18.29 -2.47 2.55
N SER A 316 19.51 -2.78 2.12
CA SER A 316 19.80 -2.96 0.70
C SER A 316 18.93 -4.07 0.10
N LYS A 317 18.64 -3.98 -1.20
CA LYS A 317 17.89 -5.02 -1.91
C LYS A 317 18.64 -6.35 -1.84
N GLU A 318 19.96 -6.30 -1.89
CA GLU A 318 20.90 -7.41 -1.86
C GLU A 318 20.92 -8.13 -0.50
N GLU A 319 20.60 -7.47 0.60
CA GLU A 319 20.29 -8.10 1.88
C GLU A 319 18.87 -8.68 1.90
N ILE A 320 17.87 -7.88 1.52
CA ILE A 320 16.47 -8.28 1.60
C ILE A 320 16.20 -9.56 0.79
N VAL A 321 16.73 -9.69 -0.43
CA VAL A 321 16.55 -10.90 -1.25
C VAL A 321 17.13 -12.17 -0.63
N LYS A 322 18.10 -12.07 0.29
CA LYS A 322 18.62 -13.23 1.05
C LYS A 322 17.58 -13.77 2.04
N THR A 323 16.57 -12.98 2.40
CA THR A 323 15.50 -13.37 3.35
C THR A 323 14.26 -13.97 2.68
N LEU A 324 14.20 -13.98 1.34
CA LEU A 324 13.01 -14.34 0.56
C LEU A 324 13.08 -15.77 0.01
N ASN A 325 11.94 -16.45 0.04
CA ASN A 325 11.75 -17.71 -0.69
C ASN A 325 11.59 -17.47 -2.21
N GLN A 326 11.40 -18.54 -2.99
CA GLN A 326 11.28 -18.46 -4.46
C GLN A 326 10.06 -17.63 -4.92
N ASP A 327 9.00 -17.55 -4.11
CA ASP A 327 7.77 -16.77 -4.37
C ASP A 327 7.88 -15.30 -3.93
N LEU A 328 9.07 -14.84 -3.57
CA LEU A 328 9.39 -13.51 -3.00
C LEU A 328 8.76 -13.23 -1.62
N LEU A 329 8.44 -14.28 -0.86
CA LEU A 329 7.85 -14.18 0.48
C LEU A 329 8.90 -14.31 1.60
N ASN A 330 8.71 -13.56 2.70
CA ASN A 330 9.28 -13.82 4.02
C ASN A 330 8.13 -13.99 5.03
N ARG A 331 8.06 -15.13 5.72
CA ARG A 331 7.00 -15.44 6.72
C ARG A 331 5.60 -15.07 6.22
N GLY A 332 5.27 -15.52 4.99
CA GLY A 332 3.99 -15.27 4.30
C GLY A 332 3.80 -13.88 3.69
N MET A 333 4.67 -12.91 3.98
CA MET A 333 4.58 -11.53 3.48
C MET A 333 5.47 -11.33 2.26
N GLY A 334 4.93 -10.81 1.16
CA GLY A 334 5.66 -10.57 -0.08
C GLY A 334 6.55 -9.32 -0.04
N PHE A 335 7.66 -9.37 -0.77
CA PHE A 335 8.50 -8.22 -1.08
C PHE A 335 8.50 -7.96 -2.60
N GLU A 336 7.65 -7.03 -3.04
CA GLU A 336 7.43 -6.74 -4.46
C GLU A 336 8.51 -5.82 -5.06
N GLU A 337 8.63 -5.80 -6.39
CA GLU A 337 9.65 -4.98 -7.06
C GLU A 337 9.45 -3.47 -6.82
N GLU A 338 8.23 -2.98 -6.62
CA GLU A 338 7.98 -1.58 -6.21
C GLU A 338 8.55 -1.27 -4.82
N MET A 339 8.56 -2.23 -3.88
CA MET A 339 9.17 -2.05 -2.55
C MET A 339 10.69 -1.89 -2.64
N SER A 340 11.34 -2.59 -3.58
CA SER A 340 12.79 -2.51 -3.82
C SER A 340 13.29 -1.11 -4.21
N ARG A 341 12.39 -0.19 -4.56
CA ARG A 341 12.71 1.22 -4.86
C ARG A 341 12.96 2.06 -3.61
N HIS A 342 12.55 1.58 -2.42
CA HIS A 342 12.76 2.25 -1.15
C HIS A 342 13.98 1.71 -0.38
N CYS A 343 14.67 0.68 -0.89
CA CYS A 343 15.93 0.19 -0.32
C CYS A 343 16.97 1.30 -0.17
N GLY A 344 17.64 1.36 0.99
CA GLY A 344 18.57 2.42 1.38
C GLY A 344 17.92 3.71 1.89
N ARG A 345 16.60 3.90 1.71
CA ARG A 345 15.89 5.09 2.21
C ARG A 345 15.72 5.02 3.73
N VAL A 346 15.93 6.16 4.41
CA VAL A 346 15.54 6.37 5.81
C VAL A 346 14.10 6.87 5.85
N ALA A 347 13.29 6.31 6.74
CA ALA A 347 11.89 6.68 6.97
C ALA A 347 11.52 6.48 8.44
N ARG A 348 10.46 7.16 8.88
CA ARG A 348 9.91 7.00 10.22
C ARG A 348 8.88 5.88 10.25
N VAL A 349 8.84 5.10 11.33
CA VAL A 349 7.82 4.07 11.57
C VAL A 349 6.49 4.78 11.82
N LEU A 350 5.50 4.52 10.96
CA LEU A 350 4.19 5.16 11.03
C LEU A 350 3.26 4.43 11.99
N ALA A 351 3.10 3.13 11.81
CA ALA A 351 2.27 2.28 12.67
C ALA A 351 2.80 0.84 12.72
N ARG A 352 2.44 0.13 13.79
CA ARG A 352 2.56 -1.33 13.88
C ARG A 352 1.28 -1.98 13.36
N VAL A 353 1.43 -3.06 12.59
CA VAL A 353 0.33 -3.78 11.94
C VAL A 353 0.37 -5.24 12.36
N GLU A 354 -0.71 -5.64 13.02
CA GLU A 354 -0.92 -6.94 13.67
C GLU A 354 -2.19 -7.61 13.12
N ARG A 355 -3.15 -6.85 12.56
CA ARG A 355 -4.35 -7.38 11.89
C ARG A 355 -4.73 -6.62 10.62
N CYS A 356 -5.17 -7.34 9.59
CA CYS A 356 -5.62 -6.79 8.30
C CYS A 356 -6.70 -7.68 7.67
N ILE A 357 -7.62 -7.09 6.90
CA ILE A 357 -8.63 -7.85 6.14
C ILE A 357 -8.01 -8.43 4.86
N ASP A 358 -8.28 -9.71 4.59
CA ASP A 358 -8.01 -10.32 3.29
C ASP A 358 -8.99 -9.79 2.23
N GLU A 359 -8.47 -9.11 1.21
CA GLU A 359 -9.29 -8.44 0.19
C GLU A 359 -10.19 -9.40 -0.62
N ARG A 360 -9.85 -10.69 -0.73
CA ARG A 360 -10.65 -11.66 -1.50
C ARG A 360 -11.84 -12.20 -0.71
N THR A 361 -11.63 -12.51 0.57
CA THR A 361 -12.61 -13.23 1.41
C THR A 361 -13.33 -12.34 2.41
N GLY A 362 -12.80 -11.15 2.70
CA GLY A 362 -13.30 -10.27 3.77
C GLY A 362 -12.92 -10.73 5.18
N ARG A 363 -12.19 -11.84 5.34
CA ARG A 363 -11.78 -12.35 6.65
C ARG A 363 -10.78 -11.40 7.30
N LEU A 364 -10.96 -11.08 8.58
CA LEU A 364 -9.93 -10.41 9.37
C LEU A 364 -8.81 -11.42 9.68
N LEU A 365 -7.58 -11.12 9.27
CA LEU A 365 -6.41 -11.94 9.51
C LEU A 365 -5.58 -11.35 10.65
N GLU A 366 -5.20 -12.19 11.62
CA GLU A 366 -4.19 -11.85 12.63
C GLU A 366 -2.80 -12.35 12.22
N MET A 367 -1.79 -11.51 12.41
CA MET A 367 -0.43 -11.76 11.95
C MET A 367 0.41 -12.46 13.03
N ARG A 368 0.66 -13.77 12.88
CA ARG A 368 1.61 -14.56 13.69
C ARG A 368 3.04 -13.98 13.78
N THR A 369 3.37 -13.08 12.88
CA THR A 369 4.56 -12.23 12.95
C THR A 369 4.07 -10.85 12.52
N PRO A 370 4.11 -9.83 13.40
CA PRO A 370 3.69 -8.47 13.06
C PRO A 370 4.52 -7.84 11.93
N SER A 371 4.11 -6.64 11.53
CA SER A 371 4.80 -5.81 10.55
C SER A 371 4.67 -4.33 10.93
N VAL A 372 5.37 -3.46 10.20
CA VAL A 372 5.22 -2.01 10.34
C VAL A 372 4.91 -1.34 9.00
N THR A 373 4.23 -0.19 9.05
CA THR A 373 4.15 0.76 7.94
C THR A 373 5.16 1.88 8.14
N LEU A 374 5.61 2.49 7.04
CA LEU A 374 6.62 3.56 7.05
C LEU A 374 6.05 4.83 6.43
N GLU A 375 6.38 5.98 7.03
CA GLU A 375 5.92 7.30 6.60
C GLU A 375 6.55 7.72 5.26
N GLY A 376 5.75 8.29 4.35
CA GLY A 376 6.19 8.68 3.01
C GLY A 376 6.64 7.51 2.11
N VAL A 377 6.36 6.25 2.51
CA VAL A 377 6.72 5.03 1.78
C VAL A 377 5.44 4.35 1.29
N VAL A 378 5.13 4.56 0.00
CA VAL A 378 3.96 3.98 -0.67
C VAL A 378 4.35 3.30 -1.99
N CYS A 379 3.50 2.40 -2.47
CA CYS A 379 3.57 1.89 -3.84
C CYS A 379 3.14 3.00 -4.82
N THR A 380 4.08 3.59 -5.56
CA THR A 380 3.77 4.69 -6.50
C THR A 380 3.31 4.20 -7.88
N GLY A 381 3.11 2.89 -8.03
CA GLY A 381 2.64 2.25 -9.26
C GLY A 381 3.60 2.36 -10.45
N ALA A 382 4.88 2.67 -10.25
CA ALA A 382 5.79 2.97 -11.38
C ALA A 382 6.08 1.72 -12.24
N TYR A 383 6.15 0.54 -11.61
CA TYR A 383 6.26 -0.74 -12.33
C TYR A 383 4.88 -1.37 -12.65
N SER A 384 3.79 -0.72 -12.20
CA SER A 384 2.39 -1.14 -12.32
C SER A 384 1.57 -0.12 -13.11
N ALA A 385 2.06 0.26 -14.30
CA ALA A 385 1.39 1.11 -15.29
C ALA A 385 0.84 2.47 -14.76
N GLY A 386 1.48 3.05 -13.75
CA GLY A 386 1.06 4.33 -13.15
C GLY A 386 -0.18 4.22 -12.26
N CYS A 387 -0.35 3.11 -11.54
CA CYS A 387 -1.45 2.93 -10.60
C CYS A 387 -1.48 4.04 -9.50
N PRO A 388 -2.56 4.85 -9.39
CA PRO A 388 -2.65 5.94 -8.42
C PRO A 388 -2.99 5.50 -6.98
N ARG A 389 -3.27 4.20 -6.75
CA ARG A 389 -3.86 3.66 -5.50
C ARG A 389 -3.05 3.94 -4.23
N GLN A 390 -1.72 4.11 -4.33
CA GLN A 390 -0.79 4.37 -3.22
C GLN A 390 -1.09 3.56 -1.94
N PHE A 391 -1.16 2.24 -2.14
CA PHE A 391 -1.09 1.23 -1.09
C PHE A 391 0.18 1.46 -0.24
N VAL A 392 0.02 1.30 1.09
CA VAL A 392 1.11 1.41 2.06
C VAL A 392 1.69 0.00 2.28
N PRO A 393 2.89 -0.32 1.78
CA PRO A 393 3.49 -1.62 1.99
C PRO A 393 3.74 -1.90 3.48
N PHE A 394 3.45 -3.12 3.88
CA PHE A 394 3.85 -3.67 5.17
C PHE A 394 5.30 -4.16 5.10
N TRP A 395 6.07 -3.90 6.16
CA TRP A 395 7.49 -4.25 6.25
C TRP A 395 7.74 -5.24 7.38
N ARG A 396 8.48 -6.31 7.09
CA ARG A 396 9.07 -7.18 8.13
C ARG A 396 10.27 -6.46 8.76
N GLU A 397 10.38 -6.52 10.08
CA GLU A 397 11.47 -5.84 10.82
C GLU A 397 12.86 -6.35 10.40
N ILE A 398 12.99 -7.60 9.95
CA ILE A 398 14.23 -8.13 9.34
C ILE A 398 14.72 -7.36 8.10
N TRP A 399 13.82 -6.71 7.34
CA TRP A 399 14.14 -5.87 6.17
C TRP A 399 14.55 -4.44 6.54
N LEU A 400 14.48 -4.09 7.82
CA LEU A 400 14.75 -2.76 8.35
C LEU A 400 15.99 -2.79 9.25
N GLU A 401 16.59 -1.64 9.48
CA GLU A 401 17.59 -1.43 10.52
C GLU A 401 17.25 -0.15 11.28
N ARG A 402 17.37 -0.19 12.60
CA ARG A 402 17.13 0.97 13.49
C ARG A 402 18.27 1.97 13.29
N VAL A 403 17.94 3.25 13.10
CA VAL A 403 18.91 4.34 12.96
C VAL A 403 18.57 5.48 13.91
N GLY A 404 19.54 6.37 14.16
CA GLY A 404 19.26 7.66 14.82
C GLY A 404 18.39 8.55 13.93
N ASP A 405 17.79 9.57 14.54
CA ASP A 405 17.04 10.60 13.81
C ASP A 405 17.98 11.29 12.79
N PRO A 406 17.65 11.36 11.49
CA PRO A 406 18.53 11.96 10.49
C PRO A 406 18.68 13.49 10.62
N ALA A 407 17.81 14.17 11.39
CA ALA A 407 17.98 15.57 11.78
C ALA A 407 18.85 15.74 13.03
N ALA A 408 18.97 14.70 13.87
CA ALA A 408 20.02 14.64 14.89
C ALA A 408 21.35 14.27 14.21
N GLY A 409 22.22 15.27 14.02
CA GLY A 409 23.56 15.05 13.47
C GLY A 409 24.37 14.01 14.27
N PRO A 410 25.44 13.44 13.68
CA PRO A 410 26.25 12.39 14.31
C PRO A 410 27.06 12.93 15.51
N GLY A 411 26.38 13.13 16.64
CA GLY A 411 26.93 13.86 17.80
C GLY A 411 26.07 13.87 19.08
N THR A 412 24.93 13.18 19.15
CA THR A 412 24.15 13.02 20.40
C THR A 412 23.90 11.56 20.75
N THR A 413 24.97 10.81 21.00
CA THR A 413 24.86 9.65 21.89
C THR A 413 24.49 10.15 23.28
N SER A 414 23.30 9.81 23.77
CA SER A 414 22.93 10.00 25.17
C SER A 414 23.82 9.10 26.04
N TRP A 415 24.90 9.64 26.55
CA TRP A 415 25.82 8.92 27.43
C TRP A 415 25.18 8.82 28.82
N SER A 416 24.79 7.61 29.21
CA SER A 416 24.23 7.36 30.54
C SER A 416 25.28 7.62 31.62
N ASP A 417 24.94 8.39 32.65
CA ASP A 417 25.83 8.69 33.79
C ASP A 417 26.35 7.41 34.47
N PRO A 418 27.68 7.20 34.56
CA PRO A 418 28.28 6.07 35.26
C PRO A 418 29.19 6.56 36.40
N ALA A 419 28.68 7.44 37.27
CA ALA A 419 29.49 8.17 38.25
C ALA A 419 28.92 8.22 39.69
N ALA A 420 28.09 7.24 40.09
CA ALA A 420 27.84 6.99 41.52
C ALA A 420 29.11 6.39 42.16
N ARG A 421 30.05 7.24 42.61
CA ARG A 421 31.28 6.81 43.28
C ARG A 421 31.08 6.66 44.80
N PRO A 422 31.64 5.60 45.44
CA PRO A 422 31.67 5.48 46.88
C PRO A 422 32.66 6.48 47.50
N GLY A 423 32.42 6.87 48.76
CA GLY A 423 33.30 7.77 49.50
C GLY A 423 34.47 7.04 50.18
N SER A 424 35.58 7.76 50.37
CA SER A 424 36.59 7.47 51.39
C SER A 424 37.27 8.79 51.82
N ALA A 425 37.99 8.76 52.94
CA ALA A 425 38.38 9.96 53.68
C ALA A 425 39.76 10.53 53.33
N ALA A 426 39.92 11.83 53.57
CA ALA A 426 41.16 12.54 53.89
C ALA A 426 40.78 13.82 54.68
N GLY A 427 41.51 14.32 55.67
CA GLY A 427 42.71 13.82 56.35
C GLY A 427 42.94 14.60 57.66
N PRO A 428 43.97 14.27 58.48
CA PRO A 428 44.29 14.98 59.74
C PRO A 428 45.26 16.16 59.53
N ASP A 429 45.70 16.75 60.66
CA ASP A 429 46.60 17.91 60.83
C ASP A 429 46.00 19.29 60.46
N ASP A 430 46.28 20.41 61.15
CA ASP A 430 47.15 20.64 62.32
C ASP A 430 46.61 21.80 63.21
N THR A 431 46.48 21.60 64.53
CA THR A 431 46.37 22.70 65.53
C THR A 431 46.86 22.30 66.94
N VAL A 432 48.14 22.57 67.20
CA VAL A 432 48.73 23.11 68.45
C VAL A 432 47.89 23.08 69.75
N ARG A 433 48.41 22.35 70.76
CA ARG A 433 48.05 22.41 72.19
C ARG A 433 48.54 23.73 72.84
N PRO A 434 47.87 24.29 73.88
CA PRO A 434 48.13 23.82 75.26
C PRO A 434 46.95 23.92 76.24
N GLY A 435 47.06 23.31 77.43
CA GLY A 435 46.14 23.54 78.56
C GLY A 435 46.07 22.40 79.58
N ASP A 436 46.19 22.77 80.87
CA ASP A 436 46.04 21.95 82.09
C ASP A 436 44.81 21.01 82.12
N ARG A 437 44.91 19.75 82.57
CA ARG A 437 45.04 19.18 83.95
C ARG A 437 43.74 19.19 84.79
N ARG A 438 43.56 18.09 85.53
CA ARG A 438 42.60 17.82 86.61
C ARG A 438 41.15 17.57 86.15
N ASP A 439 40.46 16.54 86.65
CA ASP A 439 40.89 15.38 87.47
C ASP A 439 40.08 14.14 87.04
#